data_AF-A0A949XTZ0-F1
#
_entry.id   AF-A0A949XTZ0-F1
#
_cell.length_a   1.000
_cell.length_b   1.000
_cell.length_c   1.000
_cell.angle_alpha   90.00
_cell.angle_beta   90.00
_cell.angle_gamma   90.00
#
_symmetry.space_group_name_H-M   'P 1'
#
loop_
_entity.id
_entity.type
_entity.pdbx_description
1 polymer ?
#
loop_
_entity_poly.entity_id
_entity_poly.type
_entity_poly.pdbx_seq_one_letter_code
_entity_poly.pdbx_strand_id
1 'polypeptide(L)'
;MFEQELVEAVQSHTGPDGPASSAAQSASDLLSMAGARRRRREENSVDPHRLLAALPFPIYLTTNPDCLLVEALREVDKQPEVGLCPWSEKIDWSDSVFVRDPDFRPSVDRPLVYYLFGRLDDPRSLVLTEDDYFDYLIGLTRNNELIPAVVRRALVDTALLFLGFRIDDWDFRVLFRSLMAQGGRQRSADYAHVAVQIDPEDGRNLDPEGTRRYLQRYFQDADIRIYWGHVDDFARELSERWSRNQAAPGGRR
;
A
#
# COMPACT_ATOMS: atom_id res chain seq x y z
N MET A 1 -21.98 -16.28 -0.53
CA MET A 1 -20.97 -17.34 -0.29
C MET A 1 -19.64 -16.68 0.06
N PHE A 2 -18.96 -16.00 -0.89
CA PHE A 2 -17.68 -15.30 -0.64
C PHE A 2 -17.69 -14.33 0.56
N GLU A 3 -18.70 -13.45 0.66
CA GLU A 3 -18.76 -12.46 1.76
C GLU A 3 -18.96 -13.12 3.14
N GLN A 4 -19.72 -14.22 3.21
CA GLN A 4 -19.93 -14.96 4.46
C GLN A 4 -18.64 -15.67 4.89
N GLU A 5 -17.92 -16.30 3.97
CA GLU A 5 -16.63 -16.93 4.24
C GLU A 5 -15.57 -15.91 4.69
N LEU A 6 -15.54 -14.73 4.06
CA LEU A 6 -14.63 -13.64 4.43
C LEU A 6 -14.93 -13.11 5.84
N VAL A 7 -16.22 -12.93 6.17
CA VAL A 7 -16.67 -12.55 7.52
C VAL A 7 -16.23 -13.60 8.55
N GLU A 8 -16.47 -14.88 8.29
CA GLU A 8 -16.07 -15.97 9.19
C GLU A 8 -14.55 -16.03 9.39
N ALA A 9 -13.77 -15.87 8.32
CA ALA A 9 -12.31 -15.84 8.37
C ALA A 9 -11.77 -14.64 9.18
N VAL A 10 -12.35 -13.45 9.03
CA VAL A 10 -11.94 -12.27 9.80
C VAL A 10 -12.28 -12.44 11.29
N GLN A 11 -13.43 -13.03 11.60
CA GLN A 11 -13.83 -13.32 12.98
C GLN A 11 -12.90 -14.34 13.66
N SER A 12 -12.49 -15.40 12.95
CA SER A 12 -11.60 -16.42 13.52
C SER A 12 -10.21 -15.86 13.88
N HIS A 13 -9.73 -14.83 13.16
CA HIS A 13 -8.42 -14.22 13.36
C HIS A 13 -8.42 -13.06 14.38
N THR A 14 -9.59 -12.52 14.76
CA THR A 14 -9.71 -11.38 15.69
C THR A 14 -9.94 -11.77 17.16
N GLY A 15 -10.07 -13.07 17.46
CA GLY A 15 -10.15 -13.62 18.82
C GLY A 15 -11.54 -13.53 19.48
N PRO A 16 -11.74 -14.17 20.66
CA PRO A 16 -13.04 -14.24 21.35
C PRO A 16 -13.52 -12.89 21.95
N ASP A 17 -12.62 -11.90 22.07
CA ASP A 17 -12.94 -10.49 22.37
C ASP A 17 -13.06 -9.63 21.09
N GLY A 18 -13.14 -10.26 19.91
CA GLY A 18 -13.34 -9.64 18.60
C GLY A 18 -14.65 -8.82 18.53
N PRO A 19 -14.84 -8.00 17.47
CA PRO A 19 -15.88 -6.96 17.44
C PRO A 19 -17.22 -7.53 17.86
N ALA A 20 -18.05 -6.74 18.55
CA ALA A 20 -19.45 -7.07 18.81
C ALA A 20 -20.07 -7.59 17.49
N SER A 21 -20.09 -8.91 17.34
CA SER A 21 -20.26 -9.56 16.02
C SER A 21 -21.68 -9.34 15.48
N SER A 22 -22.55 -8.76 16.31
CA SER A 22 -23.92 -8.39 16.00
C SER A 22 -24.07 -7.08 15.23
N ALA A 23 -23.03 -6.23 15.12
CA ALA A 23 -23.17 -4.88 14.53
C ALA A 23 -22.57 -4.73 13.11
N ALA A 24 -21.60 -5.56 12.72
CA ALA A 24 -20.99 -5.48 11.40
C ALA A 24 -21.88 -6.14 10.35
N GLN A 25 -22.11 -5.46 9.23
CA GLN A 25 -23.02 -5.93 8.17
C GLN A 25 -22.26 -6.53 6.98
N SER A 26 -20.96 -6.26 6.88
CA SER A 26 -20.06 -6.77 5.84
C SER A 26 -18.66 -7.08 6.37
N ALA A 27 -17.85 -7.76 5.57
CA ALA A 27 -16.43 -7.97 5.87
C ALA A 27 -15.63 -6.66 5.90
N SER A 28 -16.01 -5.68 5.07
CA SER A 28 -15.41 -4.34 5.11
C SER A 28 -15.65 -3.68 6.46
N ASP A 29 -16.87 -3.75 7.00
CA ASP A 29 -17.20 -3.19 8.32
C ASP A 29 -16.41 -3.84 9.44
N LEU A 30 -16.26 -5.17 9.40
CA LEU A 30 -15.45 -5.90 10.38
C LEU A 30 -13.99 -5.46 10.36
N LEU A 31 -13.41 -5.31 9.17
CA LEU A 31 -12.03 -4.84 9.02
C LEU A 31 -11.88 -3.41 9.50
N SER A 32 -12.79 -2.50 9.12
CA SER A 32 -12.85 -1.12 9.63
C SER A 32 -12.89 -1.08 11.16
N MET A 33 -13.76 -1.87 11.78
CA MET A 33 -13.86 -1.96 13.24
C MET A 33 -12.57 -2.47 13.88
N ALA A 34 -11.97 -3.52 13.32
CA ALA A 34 -10.72 -4.10 13.80
C ALA A 34 -9.56 -3.10 13.66
N GLY A 35 -9.44 -2.44 12.51
CA GLY A 35 -8.43 -1.43 12.24
C GLY A 35 -8.55 -0.21 13.14
N ALA A 36 -9.76 0.31 13.34
CA ALA A 36 -10.00 1.42 14.28
C ALA A 36 -9.61 1.05 15.72
N ARG A 37 -9.84 -0.21 16.13
CA ARG A 37 -9.41 -0.69 17.45
C ARG A 37 -7.89 -0.81 17.54
N ARG A 38 -7.23 -1.31 16.49
CA ARG A 38 -5.76 -1.37 16.41
C ARG A 38 -5.13 0.03 16.50
N ARG A 39 -5.65 1.01 15.73
CA ARG A 39 -5.19 2.41 15.76
C ARG A 39 -5.37 3.10 17.12
N ARG A 40 -6.41 2.71 17.87
CA ARG A 40 -6.70 3.22 19.22
C ARG A 40 -5.91 2.55 20.33
N ARG A 41 -5.30 1.38 20.10
CA ARG A 41 -4.44 0.76 21.12
C ARG A 41 -3.16 1.59 21.23
N GLU A 42 -2.92 2.13 22.42
CA GLU A 42 -1.68 2.87 22.76
C GLU A 42 -0.51 1.95 23.13
N GLU A 43 -0.67 0.62 23.06
CA GLU A 43 0.38 -0.35 23.38
C GLU A 43 1.54 -0.26 22.39
N ASN A 44 2.68 0.34 22.80
CA ASN A 44 4.10 0.24 22.37
C ASN A 44 4.46 0.00 20.87
N SER A 45 3.47 -0.01 19.97
CA SER A 45 3.54 -0.31 18.56
C SER A 45 2.89 0.84 17.83
N VAL A 46 3.65 1.44 16.92
CA VAL A 46 3.14 2.51 16.06
C VAL A 46 2.30 1.84 15.00
N ASP A 47 0.99 2.07 15.00
CA ASP A 47 0.13 1.57 13.92
C ASP A 47 0.61 2.13 12.57
N PRO A 48 0.91 1.25 11.58
CA PRO A 48 1.45 1.70 10.29
C PRO A 48 0.54 2.66 9.53
N HIS A 49 -0.79 2.48 9.59
CA HIS A 49 -1.72 3.37 8.90
C HIS A 49 -1.75 4.75 9.54
N ARG A 50 -1.72 4.81 10.89
CA ARG A 50 -1.64 6.09 11.62
C ARG A 50 -0.33 6.82 11.32
N LEU A 51 0.80 6.11 11.26
CA LEU A 51 2.08 6.69 10.87
C LEU A 51 2.03 7.25 9.45
N LEU A 52 1.59 6.44 8.49
CA LEU A 52 1.48 6.85 7.09
C LEU A 52 0.55 8.04 6.91
N ALA A 53 -0.52 8.11 7.68
CA ALA A 53 -1.44 9.23 7.67
C ALA A 53 -0.81 10.53 8.21
N ALA A 54 0.06 10.44 9.22
CA ALA A 54 0.77 11.60 9.77
C ALA A 54 1.88 12.14 8.85
N LEU A 55 2.42 11.31 7.94
CA LEU A 55 3.47 11.72 7.01
C LEU A 55 2.91 12.60 5.88
N PRO A 56 3.71 13.53 5.32
CA PRO A 56 3.27 14.47 4.29
C PRO A 56 3.28 13.84 2.88
N PHE A 57 2.77 12.61 2.74
CA PHE A 57 2.70 11.95 1.44
C PHE A 57 1.43 12.38 0.68
N PRO A 58 1.54 12.85 -0.57
CA PRO A 58 0.39 13.22 -1.37
C PRO A 58 -0.23 12.02 -2.11
N ILE A 59 0.50 10.91 -2.26
CA ILE A 59 0.08 9.76 -3.06
C ILE A 59 0.39 8.47 -2.29
N TYR A 60 -0.59 7.59 -2.21
CA TYR A 60 -0.50 6.26 -1.63
C TYR A 60 -0.96 5.24 -2.67
N LEU A 61 -0.20 4.18 -2.85
CA LEU A 61 -0.56 3.03 -3.68
C LEU A 61 -0.82 1.84 -2.77
N THR A 62 -1.91 1.11 -3.00
CA THR A 62 -2.27 -0.05 -2.18
C THR A 62 -2.77 -1.21 -3.03
N THR A 63 -2.36 -2.42 -2.66
CA THR A 63 -2.94 -3.67 -3.13
C THR A 63 -3.86 -4.30 -2.08
N ASN A 64 -3.94 -3.70 -0.88
CA ASN A 64 -4.87 -4.13 0.14
C ASN A 64 -6.28 -3.66 -0.23
N PRO A 65 -7.31 -4.52 -0.18
CA PRO A 65 -8.65 -4.18 -0.62
C PRO A 65 -9.47 -3.47 0.47
N ASP A 66 -8.96 -3.36 1.70
CA ASP A 66 -9.59 -2.65 2.81
C ASP A 66 -9.46 -1.13 2.72
N CYS A 67 -10.23 -0.40 3.53
CA CYS A 67 -10.23 1.06 3.59
C CYS A 67 -9.42 1.65 4.76
N LEU A 68 -8.57 0.86 5.44
CA LEU A 68 -7.93 1.27 6.70
C LEU A 68 -7.00 2.48 6.55
N LEU A 69 -6.30 2.58 5.42
CA LEU A 69 -5.46 3.73 5.11
C LEU A 69 -6.29 4.99 4.87
N VAL A 70 -7.41 4.86 4.15
CA VAL A 70 -8.34 5.97 3.86
C VAL A 70 -8.94 6.50 5.16
N GLU A 71 -9.36 5.60 6.04
CA GLU A 71 -9.87 5.96 7.37
C GLU A 71 -8.80 6.67 8.21
N ALA A 72 -7.58 6.14 8.27
CA ALA A 72 -6.49 6.75 9.03
C ALA A 72 -6.16 8.17 8.53
N LEU A 73 -6.23 8.42 7.22
CA LEU A 73 -6.06 9.75 6.64
C LEU A 73 -7.17 10.71 7.07
N ARG A 74 -8.43 10.25 7.07
CA ARG A 74 -9.58 11.04 7.55
C ARG A 74 -9.51 11.34 9.05
N GLU A 75 -9.00 10.41 9.85
CA GLU A 75 -8.81 10.58 11.29
C GLU A 75 -7.81 11.68 11.65
N VAL A 76 -6.95 12.10 10.70
CA VAL A 76 -6.01 13.23 10.85
C VAL A 76 -6.42 14.44 9.99
N ASP A 77 -7.72 14.58 9.74
CA ASP A 77 -8.35 15.71 9.04
C ASP A 77 -7.91 15.91 7.58
N LYS A 78 -7.34 14.88 6.94
CA LYS A 78 -7.09 14.90 5.48
C LYS A 78 -8.34 14.51 4.69
N GLN A 79 -8.39 14.93 3.43
CA GLN A 79 -9.48 14.67 2.49
C GLN A 79 -9.01 13.72 1.38
N PRO A 80 -8.83 12.41 1.66
CA PRO A 80 -8.32 11.49 0.67
C PRO A 80 -9.31 11.27 -0.48
N GLU A 81 -8.82 11.41 -1.70
CA GLU A 81 -9.49 10.96 -2.92
C GLU A 81 -9.12 9.51 -3.19
N VAL A 82 -10.13 8.69 -3.52
CA VAL A 82 -9.92 7.28 -3.82
C VAL A 82 -9.94 7.05 -5.32
N GLY A 83 -8.86 6.47 -5.83
CA GLY A 83 -8.78 5.96 -7.20
C GLY A 83 -8.67 4.44 -7.22
N LEU A 84 -9.01 3.85 -8.36
CA LEU A 84 -9.11 2.41 -8.57
C LEU A 84 -8.45 2.06 -9.91
N CYS A 85 -7.70 0.98 -10.02
CA CYS A 85 -7.19 0.57 -11.32
C CYS A 85 -8.32 -0.04 -12.16
N PRO A 86 -8.69 0.52 -13.33
CA PRO A 86 -9.74 -0.03 -14.17
C PRO A 86 -9.18 -1.18 -15.04
N TRP A 87 -8.60 -2.19 -14.40
CA TRP A 87 -7.90 -3.30 -15.08
C TRP A 87 -8.83 -4.26 -15.83
N SER A 88 -10.13 -4.21 -15.54
CA SER A 88 -11.18 -5.02 -16.16
C SER A 88 -12.32 -4.13 -16.66
N GLU A 89 -12.95 -4.51 -17.78
CA GLU A 89 -14.16 -3.86 -18.32
C GLU A 89 -15.36 -3.91 -17.36
N LYS A 90 -15.31 -4.79 -16.35
CA LYS A 90 -16.34 -4.93 -15.32
C LYS A 90 -16.34 -3.77 -14.32
N ILE A 91 -15.27 -2.99 -14.28
CA ILE A 91 -15.06 -1.92 -13.31
C ILE A 91 -15.66 -0.63 -13.87
N ASP A 92 -16.57 -0.04 -13.09
CA ASP A 92 -17.08 1.28 -13.42
C ASP A 92 -16.06 2.35 -13.02
N TRP A 93 -15.51 3.03 -14.01
CA TRP A 93 -14.51 4.08 -13.83
C TRP A 93 -15.10 5.50 -13.88
N SER A 94 -16.42 5.65 -14.12
CA SER A 94 -17.02 6.98 -14.25
C SER A 94 -16.92 7.81 -12.97
N ASP A 95 -16.94 7.15 -11.82
CA ASP A 95 -16.81 7.76 -10.49
C ASP A 95 -15.34 7.96 -10.08
N SER A 96 -14.41 7.97 -11.02
CA SER A 96 -13.03 8.33 -10.73
C SER A 96 -12.87 9.82 -10.43
N VAL A 97 -12.02 10.17 -9.47
CA VAL A 97 -11.60 11.57 -9.23
C VAL A 97 -11.04 12.21 -10.51
N PHE A 98 -10.38 11.42 -11.36
CA PHE A 98 -9.79 11.90 -12.60
C PHE A 98 -10.82 12.20 -13.71
N VAL A 99 -12.05 11.70 -13.56
CA VAL A 99 -13.19 12.00 -14.44
C VAL A 99 -13.96 13.21 -13.92
N ARG A 100 -14.24 13.24 -12.61
CA ARG A 100 -14.95 14.35 -11.96
C ARG A 100 -14.15 15.65 -11.91
N ASP A 101 -12.84 15.53 -11.74
CA ASP A 101 -11.89 16.63 -11.60
C ASP A 101 -10.64 16.32 -12.45
N PRO A 102 -10.67 16.60 -13.78
CA PRO A 102 -9.55 16.32 -14.68
C PRO A 102 -8.25 17.03 -14.30
N ASP A 103 -8.36 18.15 -13.58
CA ASP A 103 -7.24 18.94 -13.10
C ASP A 103 -6.78 18.53 -11.69
N PHE A 104 -7.35 17.46 -11.13
CA PHE A 104 -6.98 16.95 -9.82
C PHE A 104 -5.47 16.76 -9.68
N ARG A 105 -4.89 17.36 -8.64
CA ARG A 105 -3.50 17.18 -8.23
C ARG A 105 -3.48 16.74 -6.76
N PRO A 106 -2.94 15.54 -6.45
CA PRO A 106 -2.83 15.10 -5.08
C PRO A 106 -1.95 16.06 -4.27
N SER A 107 -2.39 16.38 -3.06
CA SER A 107 -1.67 17.23 -2.11
C SER A 107 -1.62 16.56 -0.73
N VAL A 108 -0.89 17.15 0.23
CA VAL A 108 -0.83 16.61 1.60
C VAL A 108 -2.22 16.61 2.26
N ASP A 109 -3.01 17.67 2.04
CA ASP A 109 -4.34 17.84 2.63
C ASP A 109 -5.43 17.08 1.85
N ARG A 110 -5.23 16.91 0.53
CA ARG A 110 -6.13 16.15 -0.37
C ARG A 110 -5.33 15.05 -1.09
N PRO A 111 -4.88 14.01 -0.36
CA PRO A 111 -4.02 12.98 -0.94
C PRO A 111 -4.81 12.01 -1.83
N LEU A 112 -4.12 11.31 -2.72
CA LEU A 112 -4.68 10.21 -3.51
C LEU A 112 -4.35 8.88 -2.85
N VAL A 113 -5.36 8.02 -2.64
CA VAL A 113 -5.19 6.60 -2.36
C VAL A 113 -5.62 5.80 -3.58
N TYR A 114 -4.67 5.20 -4.28
CA TYR A 114 -4.91 4.47 -5.52
C TYR A 114 -4.84 2.95 -5.29
N TYR A 115 -5.98 2.28 -5.47
CA TYR A 115 -6.14 0.84 -5.31
C TYR A 115 -5.77 0.10 -6.59
N LEU A 116 -4.75 -0.73 -6.53
CA LEU A 116 -4.30 -1.53 -7.66
C LEU A 116 -5.13 -2.81 -7.82
N PHE A 117 -5.45 -3.50 -6.73
CA PHE A 117 -6.11 -4.82 -6.73
C PHE A 117 -7.57 -4.80 -6.31
N GLY A 118 -8.24 -3.67 -6.54
CA GLY A 118 -9.64 -3.53 -6.19
C GLY A 118 -9.90 -3.13 -4.75
N ARG A 119 -11.19 -3.05 -4.41
CA ARG A 119 -11.68 -2.72 -3.07
C ARG A 119 -12.75 -3.71 -2.62
N LEU A 120 -12.84 -3.95 -1.31
CA LEU A 120 -13.85 -4.86 -0.75
C LEU A 120 -15.29 -4.37 -0.96
N ASP A 121 -15.51 -3.06 -1.01
CA ASP A 121 -16.83 -2.46 -1.27
C ASP A 121 -17.20 -2.41 -2.75
N ASP A 122 -16.28 -2.76 -3.65
CA ASP A 122 -16.56 -3.08 -5.06
C ASP A 122 -15.98 -4.45 -5.43
N PRO A 123 -16.64 -5.56 -5.08
CA PRO A 123 -16.12 -6.90 -5.27
C PRO A 123 -15.73 -7.25 -6.72
N ARG A 124 -16.33 -6.58 -7.72
CA ARG A 124 -16.02 -6.80 -9.14
C ARG A 124 -14.67 -6.23 -9.55
N SER A 125 -14.10 -5.36 -8.74
CA SER A 125 -12.77 -4.77 -8.95
C SER A 125 -11.63 -5.60 -8.37
N LEU A 126 -11.95 -6.59 -7.53
CA LEU A 126 -10.95 -7.35 -6.78
C LEU A 126 -10.12 -8.26 -7.70
N VAL A 127 -8.80 -8.23 -7.52
CA VAL A 127 -7.87 -9.18 -8.14
C VAL A 127 -7.63 -10.30 -7.12
N LEU A 128 -8.31 -11.43 -7.27
CA LEU A 128 -8.26 -12.53 -6.28
C LEU A 128 -7.78 -13.84 -6.88
N THR A 129 -8.27 -14.18 -8.06
CA THR A 129 -7.91 -15.45 -8.71
C THR A 129 -6.63 -15.30 -9.51
N GLU A 130 -6.00 -16.43 -9.83
CA GLU A 130 -4.84 -16.45 -10.72
C GLU A 130 -5.16 -15.83 -12.09
N ASP A 131 -6.36 -16.10 -12.62
CA ASP A 131 -6.83 -15.52 -13.88
C ASP A 131 -6.98 -13.99 -13.78
N ASP A 132 -7.57 -13.48 -12.70
CA ASP A 132 -7.67 -12.02 -12.47
C ASP A 132 -6.28 -11.39 -12.43
N TYR A 133 -5.32 -12.08 -11.81
CA TYR A 133 -3.94 -11.59 -11.70
C TYR A 133 -3.25 -11.53 -13.07
N PHE A 134 -3.42 -12.56 -13.89
CA PHE A 134 -2.91 -12.57 -15.26
C PHE A 134 -3.54 -11.47 -16.10
N ASP A 135 -4.86 -11.32 -16.06
CA ASP A 135 -5.57 -10.26 -16.77
C ASP A 135 -5.11 -8.87 -16.34
N TYR A 136 -4.94 -8.66 -15.02
CA TYR A 136 -4.39 -7.42 -14.47
C TYR A 136 -2.99 -7.12 -15.02
N LEU A 137 -2.06 -8.09 -14.98
CA LEU A 137 -0.69 -7.90 -15.47
C LEU A 137 -0.64 -7.65 -16.97
N ILE A 138 -1.45 -8.37 -17.75
CA ILE A 138 -1.58 -8.18 -19.19
C ILE A 138 -2.13 -6.78 -19.49
N GLY A 139 -3.16 -6.34 -18.76
CA GLY A 139 -3.72 -5.00 -18.87
C GLY A 139 -2.68 -3.93 -18.60
N LEU A 140 -1.97 -4.04 -17.47
CA LEU A 140 -0.97 -3.06 -17.03
C LEU A 140 0.20 -2.91 -18.00
N THR A 141 0.58 -3.97 -18.70
CA THR A 141 1.68 -3.95 -19.67
C THR A 141 1.26 -3.49 -21.06
N ARG A 142 -0.02 -3.66 -21.43
CA ARG A 142 -0.55 -3.24 -22.74
C ARG A 142 -1.07 -1.81 -22.76
N ASN A 143 -1.59 -1.32 -21.64
CA ASN A 143 -2.23 -0.02 -21.55
C ASN A 143 -1.65 0.83 -20.42
N ASN A 144 -0.75 1.75 -20.78
CA ASN A 144 -0.14 2.68 -19.82
C ASN A 144 -1.16 3.65 -19.19
N GLU A 145 -2.36 3.79 -19.75
CA GLU A 145 -3.40 4.69 -19.23
C GLU A 145 -4.13 4.13 -18.01
N LEU A 146 -3.97 2.84 -17.70
CA LEU A 146 -4.55 2.23 -16.49
C LEU A 146 -4.01 2.82 -15.19
N ILE A 147 -2.80 3.37 -15.24
CA ILE A 147 -2.21 4.12 -14.12
C ILE A 147 -2.27 5.61 -14.48
N PRO A 148 -2.97 6.46 -13.71
CA PRO A 148 -3.09 7.88 -13.99
C PRO A 148 -1.72 8.57 -14.16
N ALA A 149 -1.64 9.57 -15.04
CA ALA A 149 -0.39 10.27 -15.35
C ALA A 149 0.30 10.84 -14.10
N VAL A 150 -0.48 11.31 -13.12
CA VAL A 150 0.07 11.83 -11.84
C VAL A 150 0.75 10.74 -11.01
N VAL A 151 0.22 9.53 -11.03
CA VAL A 151 0.81 8.37 -10.35
C VAL A 151 2.06 7.91 -11.09
N ARG A 152 1.99 7.76 -12.43
CA ARG A 152 3.16 7.38 -13.24
C ARG A 152 4.32 8.36 -13.06
N ARG A 153 4.01 9.65 -13.01
CA ARG A 153 5.03 10.69 -12.76
C ARG A 153 5.63 10.56 -11.36
N ALA A 154 4.81 10.35 -10.33
CA ALA A 154 5.31 10.17 -8.97
C ALA A 154 6.21 8.93 -8.84
N LEU A 155 5.91 7.84 -9.56
CA LEU A 155 6.77 6.65 -9.59
C LEU A 155 8.18 6.92 -10.13
N VAL A 156 8.37 7.98 -10.91
CA VAL A 156 9.65 8.35 -11.55
C VAL A 156 10.35 9.47 -10.81
N ASP A 157 9.60 10.50 -10.44
CA ASP A 157 10.12 11.78 -9.96
C ASP A 157 10.22 11.81 -8.42
N THR A 158 9.99 10.68 -7.72
CA THR A 158 9.98 10.63 -6.25
C THR A 158 10.61 9.36 -5.68
N ALA A 159 11.05 9.44 -4.42
CA ALA A 159 11.41 8.27 -3.62
C ALA A 159 10.14 7.49 -3.23
N LEU A 160 10.20 6.16 -3.32
CA LEU A 160 9.06 5.28 -2.99
C LEU A 160 9.34 4.53 -1.69
N LEU A 161 8.30 4.33 -0.88
CA LEU A 161 8.32 3.51 0.32
C LEU A 161 7.37 2.33 0.15
N PHE A 162 7.91 1.11 0.13
CA PHE A 162 7.15 -0.14 0.05
C PHE A 162 7.04 -0.76 1.44
N LEU A 163 5.80 -0.99 1.89
CA LEU A 163 5.47 -1.59 3.19
C LEU A 163 4.49 -2.74 3.00
N GLY A 164 4.70 -3.84 3.74
CA GLY A 164 3.76 -4.97 3.78
C GLY A 164 3.82 -5.93 2.61
N PHE A 165 4.79 -5.77 1.70
CA PHE A 165 5.04 -6.72 0.61
C PHE A 165 6.10 -7.74 0.99
N ARG A 166 5.93 -8.97 0.50
CA ARG A 166 6.99 -9.97 0.48
C ARG A 166 7.79 -9.78 -0.80
N ILE A 167 8.92 -9.09 -0.72
CA ILE A 167 9.72 -8.74 -1.92
C ILE A 167 10.34 -9.98 -2.60
N ASP A 168 10.38 -11.10 -1.89
CA ASP A 168 10.79 -12.41 -2.39
C ASP A 168 9.70 -13.11 -3.21
N ASP A 169 8.44 -12.69 -3.16
CA ASP A 169 7.42 -13.25 -4.03
C ASP A 169 7.59 -12.78 -5.48
N TRP A 170 7.28 -13.67 -6.43
CA TRP A 170 7.42 -13.37 -7.85
C TRP A 170 6.42 -12.30 -8.32
N ASP A 171 5.23 -12.30 -7.74
CA ASP A 171 4.07 -11.50 -8.13
C ASP A 171 4.33 -10.02 -7.81
N PHE A 172 4.84 -9.72 -6.61
CA PHE A 172 5.36 -8.40 -6.25
C PHE A 172 6.44 -7.92 -7.22
N ARG A 173 7.42 -8.78 -7.55
CA ARG A 173 8.53 -8.39 -8.44
C ARG A 173 8.04 -8.06 -9.85
N VAL A 174 7.02 -8.78 -10.33
CA VAL A 174 6.40 -8.49 -11.63
C VAL A 174 5.61 -7.19 -11.57
N LEU A 175 4.81 -6.96 -10.52
CA LEU A 175 4.10 -5.70 -10.30
C LEU A 175 5.09 -4.52 -10.24
N PHE A 176 6.12 -4.63 -9.41
CA PHE A 176 7.17 -3.62 -9.26
C PHE A 176 7.82 -3.31 -10.61
N ARG A 177 8.29 -4.33 -11.34
CA ARG A 177 8.88 -4.14 -12.67
C ARG A 177 7.92 -3.47 -13.65
N SER A 178 6.65 -3.82 -13.59
CA SER A 178 5.61 -3.23 -14.45
C SER A 178 5.44 -1.75 -14.12
N LEU A 179 5.31 -1.40 -12.83
CA LEU A 179 5.21 -0.01 -12.37
C LEU A 179 6.45 0.82 -12.73
N MET A 180 7.65 0.27 -12.55
CA MET A 180 8.89 0.97 -12.92
C MET A 180 9.04 1.11 -14.45
N ALA A 181 8.52 0.17 -15.23
CA ALA A 181 8.53 0.27 -16.70
C ALA A 181 7.60 1.38 -17.21
N GLN A 182 6.52 1.70 -16.49
CA GLN A 182 5.60 2.81 -16.81
C GLN A 182 6.28 4.18 -16.75
N GLY A 183 7.36 4.29 -15.98
CA GLY A 183 8.05 5.54 -15.69
C GLY A 183 9.09 6.02 -16.70
N GLY A 184 9.50 5.14 -17.62
CA GLY A 184 10.62 5.41 -18.53
C GLY A 184 11.99 5.25 -17.85
N ARG A 185 12.84 4.40 -18.44
CA ARG A 185 14.09 3.88 -17.87
C ARG A 185 15.20 4.91 -17.56
N GLN A 186 15.01 6.20 -17.85
CA GLN A 186 16.10 7.18 -17.85
C GLN A 186 16.12 8.17 -16.66
N ARG A 187 15.05 8.26 -15.85
CA ARG A 187 14.93 9.26 -14.75
C ARG A 187 14.77 8.69 -13.35
N SER A 188 14.42 7.40 -13.21
CA SER A 188 14.19 6.79 -11.89
C SER A 188 15.46 6.54 -11.09
N ALA A 189 16.64 6.58 -11.72
CA ALA A 189 17.93 6.30 -11.08
C ALA A 189 18.41 7.39 -10.11
N ASP A 190 17.75 8.54 -10.09
CA ASP A 190 18.11 9.66 -9.20
C ASP A 190 17.44 9.57 -7.82
N TYR A 191 16.52 8.61 -7.60
CA TYR A 191 15.75 8.48 -6.36
C TYR A 191 15.99 7.14 -5.66
N ALA A 192 16.29 7.19 -4.36
CA ALA A 192 16.41 5.99 -3.54
C ALA A 192 15.03 5.52 -3.09
N HIS A 193 14.65 4.31 -3.51
CA HIS A 193 13.45 3.64 -3.03
C HIS A 193 13.76 2.85 -1.75
N VAL A 194 12.79 2.69 -0.85
CA VAL A 194 12.95 1.91 0.39
C VAL A 194 11.90 0.83 0.43
N ALA A 195 12.30 -0.41 0.67
CA ALA A 195 11.38 -1.54 0.87
C ALA A 195 11.61 -2.14 2.25
N VAL A 196 10.53 -2.36 3.00
CA VAL A 196 10.58 -2.97 4.34
C VAL A 196 10.20 -4.43 4.23
N GLN A 197 11.14 -5.31 4.57
CA GLN A 197 11.02 -6.75 4.45
C GLN A 197 11.26 -7.40 5.82
N ILE A 198 10.33 -8.28 6.23
CA ILE A 198 10.53 -9.13 7.41
C ILE A 198 11.80 -9.95 7.21
N ASP A 199 12.59 -10.05 8.27
CA ASP A 199 13.88 -10.70 8.18
C ASP A 199 13.75 -12.19 7.78
N PRO A 200 14.48 -12.66 6.74
CA PRO A 200 14.55 -14.08 6.40
C PRO A 200 14.93 -15.00 7.56
N GLU A 201 15.58 -14.48 8.61
CA GLU A 201 15.94 -15.20 9.84
C GLU A 201 14.72 -15.59 10.72
N ASP A 202 13.53 -15.02 10.49
CA ASP A 202 12.28 -15.35 11.20
C ASP A 202 11.64 -16.69 10.74
N GLY A 203 12.46 -17.64 10.27
CA GLY A 203 12.12 -19.07 10.24
C GLY A 203 11.46 -19.64 8.97
N ARG A 204 11.41 -18.89 7.85
CA ARG A 204 10.84 -19.40 6.57
C ARG A 204 11.86 -19.83 5.52
N ASN A 205 13.13 -19.43 5.66
CA ASN A 205 14.16 -19.69 4.65
C ASN A 205 15.21 -20.68 5.14
N LEU A 206 15.52 -21.67 4.30
CA LEU A 206 16.58 -22.65 4.55
C LEU A 206 17.99 -22.01 4.50
N ASP A 207 18.13 -20.86 3.82
CA ASP A 207 19.36 -20.06 3.73
C ASP A 207 19.04 -18.55 3.83
N PRO A 208 18.90 -18.00 5.04
CA PRO A 208 18.58 -16.59 5.27
C PRO A 208 19.63 -15.63 4.67
N GLU A 209 20.92 -15.93 4.79
CA GLU A 209 22.00 -15.09 4.25
C GLU A 209 22.03 -15.09 2.71
N GLY A 210 21.82 -16.25 2.09
CA GLY A 210 21.71 -16.37 0.64
C GLY A 210 20.53 -15.57 0.10
N THR A 211 19.37 -15.65 0.76
CA THR A 211 18.18 -14.86 0.40
C THR A 211 18.44 -13.36 0.53
N ARG A 212 19.05 -12.89 1.64
CA ARG A 212 19.42 -11.48 1.81
C ARG A 212 20.32 -10.99 0.67
N ARG A 213 21.39 -11.76 0.35
CA ARG A 213 22.35 -11.42 -0.72
C ARG A 213 21.68 -11.40 -2.09
N TYR A 214 20.80 -12.37 -2.37
CA TYR A 214 20.06 -12.44 -3.62
C TYR A 214 19.16 -11.22 -3.80
N LEU A 215 18.35 -10.87 -2.80
CA LEU A 215 17.42 -9.74 -2.86
C LEU A 215 18.17 -8.40 -2.97
N GLN A 216 19.24 -8.22 -2.18
CA GLN A 216 20.09 -7.03 -2.29
C GLN A 216 20.66 -6.88 -3.71
N ARG A 217 21.20 -7.96 -4.28
CA ARG A 217 21.73 -7.92 -5.65
C ARG A 217 20.64 -7.67 -6.69
N TYR A 218 19.48 -8.30 -6.54
CA TYR A 218 18.37 -8.17 -7.48
C TYR A 218 17.85 -6.73 -7.55
N PHE A 219 17.81 -6.05 -6.42
CA PHE A 219 17.26 -4.70 -6.30
C PHE A 219 18.31 -3.58 -6.35
N GLN A 220 19.59 -3.92 -6.41
CA GLN A 220 20.69 -2.97 -6.52
C GLN A 220 20.57 -2.07 -7.75
N ASP A 221 20.20 -2.65 -8.90
CA ASP A 221 20.04 -1.90 -10.16
C ASP A 221 18.79 -1.00 -10.19
N ALA A 222 17.90 -1.15 -9.21
CA ALA A 222 16.66 -0.40 -9.07
C ALA A 222 16.72 0.63 -7.93
N ASP A 223 17.91 0.88 -7.35
CA ASP A 223 18.15 1.82 -6.25
C ASP A 223 17.22 1.63 -5.04
N ILE A 224 16.78 0.39 -4.78
CA ILE A 224 15.98 0.06 -3.59
C ILE A 224 16.90 -0.33 -2.43
N ARG A 225 16.74 0.37 -1.31
CA ARG A 225 17.30 0.02 0.00
C ARG A 225 16.32 -0.86 0.75
N ILE A 226 16.78 -2.02 1.19
CA ILE A 226 15.96 -2.97 1.97
C ILE A 226 16.20 -2.72 3.45
N TYR A 227 15.12 -2.48 4.19
CA TYR A 227 15.10 -2.56 5.65
C TYR A 227 14.75 -4.00 6.05
N TRP A 228 15.64 -4.62 6.82
CA TRP A 228 15.46 -5.98 7.35
C TRP A 228 14.87 -5.90 8.75
N GLY A 229 13.59 -6.25 8.89
CA GLY A 229 12.89 -6.26 10.18
C GLY A 229 11.38 -6.15 10.04
N HIS A 230 10.66 -6.22 11.16
CA HIS A 230 9.21 -6.09 11.15
C HIS A 230 8.75 -4.67 10.82
N VAL A 231 7.57 -4.58 10.21
CA VAL A 231 6.93 -3.30 9.86
C VAL A 231 6.68 -2.44 11.11
N ASP A 232 6.34 -3.05 12.24
CA ASP A 232 6.10 -2.32 13.49
C ASP A 232 7.40 -1.66 14.03
N ASP A 233 8.55 -2.32 13.85
CA ASP A 233 9.85 -1.75 14.26
C ASP A 233 10.28 -0.62 13.33
N PHE A 234 10.11 -0.82 12.02
CA PHE A 234 10.33 0.24 11.04
C PHE A 234 9.43 1.45 11.32
N ALA A 235 8.15 1.22 11.62
CA ALA A 235 7.19 2.29 11.90
C ALA A 235 7.60 3.10 13.13
N ARG A 236 8.07 2.42 14.19
CA ARG A 236 8.60 3.07 15.40
C ARG A 236 9.82 3.92 15.09
N GLU A 237 10.81 3.34 14.40
CA GLU A 237 12.06 4.04 14.07
C GLU A 237 11.82 5.24 13.14
N LEU A 238 10.96 5.07 12.13
CA LEU A 238 10.61 6.15 11.21
C LEU A 238 9.93 7.30 11.95
N SER A 239 8.98 7.00 12.85
CA SER A 239 8.29 8.00 13.67
C SER A 239 9.27 8.80 14.55
N GLU A 240 10.20 8.11 15.23
CA GLU A 240 11.20 8.75 16.09
C GLU A 240 12.18 9.63 15.30
N ARG A 241 12.67 9.14 14.15
CA ARG A 241 13.57 9.90 13.26
C ARG A 241 12.85 11.10 12.67
N TRP A 242 11.61 10.94 12.24
CA TRP A 242 10.79 12.02 11.68
C TRP A 242 10.53 13.12 12.71
N SER A 243 10.12 12.75 13.92
CA SER A 243 9.87 13.69 15.02
C SER A 243 11.13 14.48 15.39
N ARG A 244 12.29 13.83 15.46
CA ARG A 244 13.58 14.50 15.69
C ARG A 244 13.95 15.46 14.58
N ASN A 245 13.70 15.10 13.32
CA ASN A 245 14.00 15.97 12.18
C ASN A 245 13.11 17.23 12.18
N GLN A 246 11.82 17.08 12.54
CA GLN A 246 10.91 18.22 12.66
C GLN A 246 11.25 19.13 13.86
N ALA A 247 11.75 18.58 14.97
CA ALA A 247 12.13 19.33 16.16
C ALA A 247 13.48 20.05 16.05
N ALA A 248 14.32 19.68 15.08
CA ALA A 248 15.61 20.35 14.84
C ALA A 248 15.39 21.70 14.14
N PRO A 249 15.77 22.84 14.74
CA PRO A 249 15.62 24.13 14.10
C PRO A 249 16.67 24.27 12.98
N GLY A 250 16.28 24.03 11.72
CA GLY A 250 17.09 24.39 10.55
C GLY A 250 17.32 23.35 9.43
N GLY A 251 16.45 22.36 9.23
CA GLY A 251 16.58 21.40 8.12
C GLY A 251 15.98 21.91 6.79
N ARG A 252 16.84 22.18 5.81
CA ARG A 252 16.60 22.85 4.50
C ARG A 252 15.46 22.29 3.62
N ARG A 253 14.80 23.24 2.94
CA ARG A 253 14.05 23.08 1.69
C ARG A 253 14.91 22.48 0.57
#